data_AF-A0A327HCA9-F1
#
_entry.id   AF-A0A327HCA9-F1
#
_cell.length_a   1.000
_cell.length_b   1.000
_cell.length_c   1.000
_cell.angle_alpha   90.00
_cell.angle_beta   90.00
_cell.angle_gamma   90.00
#
_symmetry.space_group_name_H-M   'P 1'
#
loop_
_entity.id
_entity.type
_entity.pdbx_description
1 polymer ?
#
loop_
_entity_poly.entity_id
_entity_poly.type
_entity_poly.pdbx_seq_one_letter_code
_entity_poly.pdbx_strand_id
1 'polypeptide(L)'
;MGDVLIDACGWVALIDGEFNIDTALSQIVGPPHFILLDLVLEELGQIESERPRGKKLMLDLLLQRSTRIEHPAMHTDNALLEVASSLNIPILTVDSQLKRQSFEKGIGIIEVLHGKNIRLINNL
;
A
#
# COMPACT_ATOMS: atom_id res chain seq x y z
N MET A 1 14.57 -8.80 -1.49
CA MET A 1 13.71 -7.93 -0.68
C MET A 1 12.46 -7.69 -1.50
N GLY A 2 11.31 -7.81 -0.87
CA GLY A 2 10.03 -7.58 -1.51
C GLY A 2 9.58 -6.17 -1.21
N ASP A 3 9.94 -5.24 -2.08
CA ASP A 3 9.49 -3.86 -1.97
C ASP A 3 8.00 -3.81 -2.32
N VAL A 4 7.22 -3.08 -1.54
CA VAL A 4 5.77 -2.92 -1.74
C VAL A 4 5.43 -1.44 -1.73
N LEU A 5 4.77 -0.96 -2.78
CA LEU A 5 4.25 0.40 -2.83
C LEU A 5 2.95 0.48 -2.03
N ILE A 6 2.89 1.40 -1.09
CA ILE A 6 1.73 1.55 -0.21
C ILE A 6 0.74 2.58 -0.78
N ASP A 7 -0.52 2.17 -0.93
CA ASP A 7 -1.67 3.06 -1.07
C ASP A 7 -2.37 3.23 0.29
N ALA A 8 -3.00 4.39 0.52
CA ALA A 8 -3.68 4.73 1.76
C ALA A 8 -4.81 3.75 2.08
N CYS A 9 -5.65 3.40 1.10
CA CYS A 9 -6.75 2.47 1.30
C CYS A 9 -6.26 1.06 1.63
N GLY A 10 -5.18 0.62 0.97
CA GLY A 10 -4.52 -0.65 1.26
C GLY A 10 -3.98 -0.74 2.68
N TRP A 11 -3.29 0.31 3.16
CA TRP A 11 -2.77 0.35 4.52
C TRP A 11 -3.88 0.37 5.58
N VAL A 12 -4.91 1.20 5.38
CA VAL A 12 -6.10 1.23 6.23
C VAL A 12 -6.73 -0.16 6.35
N ALA A 13 -6.88 -0.87 5.24
CA ALA A 13 -7.44 -2.22 5.22
C ALA A 13 -6.60 -3.24 6.02
N LEU A 14 -5.26 -3.13 5.98
CA LEU A 14 -4.38 -3.99 6.80
C LEU A 14 -4.56 -3.74 8.29
N ILE A 15 -4.63 -2.47 8.69
CA ILE A 15 -4.76 -2.10 10.11
C ILE A 15 -6.14 -2.53 10.63
N ASP A 16 -7.20 -2.21 9.89
CA ASP A 16 -8.58 -2.53 10.29
C ASP A 16 -8.87 -4.03 10.24
N GLY A 17 -8.17 -4.77 9.36
CA GLY A 17 -8.20 -6.22 9.33
C GLY A 17 -7.39 -6.88 10.45
N GLU A 18 -6.70 -6.10 11.30
CA GLU A 18 -5.84 -6.57 12.39
C GLU A 18 -4.87 -7.65 11.93
N PHE A 19 -4.21 -7.41 10.80
CA PHE A 19 -3.22 -8.31 10.23
C PHE A 19 -1.91 -8.24 11.02
N ASN A 20 -1.24 -9.38 11.17
CA ASN A 20 0.18 -9.38 11.46
C ASN A 20 0.91 -9.02 10.15
N ILE A 21 1.22 -7.73 9.97
CA ILE A 21 1.75 -7.15 8.72
C ILE A 21 2.99 -7.90 8.22
N ASP A 22 3.95 -8.17 9.13
CA ASP A 22 5.16 -8.92 8.80
C ASP A 22 4.84 -10.29 8.26
N THR A 23 4.02 -11.07 8.97
CA THR A 23 3.69 -12.44 8.56
C THR A 23 2.90 -12.45 7.26
N ALA A 24 1.90 -11.58 7.15
CA ALA A 24 0.96 -11.59 6.04
C ALA A 24 1.61 -11.14 4.73
N LEU A 25 2.50 -10.14 4.76
CA LEU A 25 3.23 -9.71 3.58
C LEU A 25 4.46 -10.58 3.31
N SER A 26 5.14 -11.11 4.33
CA SER A 26 6.33 -11.96 4.12
C SER A 26 6.04 -13.23 3.36
N GLN A 27 4.85 -13.80 3.51
CA GLN A 27 4.43 -14.97 2.74
C GLN A 27 4.27 -14.67 1.24
N ILE A 28 4.13 -13.39 0.88
CA ILE A 28 3.85 -12.95 -0.48
C ILE A 28 5.11 -12.43 -1.16
N VAL A 29 5.83 -11.52 -0.50
CA VAL A 29 6.96 -10.79 -1.08
C VAL A 29 8.29 -11.05 -0.36
N GLY A 30 8.31 -11.89 0.68
CA GLY A 30 9.42 -11.96 1.63
C GLY A 30 9.43 -10.78 2.59
N PRO A 31 10.48 -10.60 3.42
CA PRO A 31 10.53 -9.54 4.43
C PRO A 31 10.16 -8.18 3.81
N PRO A 32 9.01 -7.58 4.22
CA PRO A 32 8.45 -6.46 3.50
C PRO A 32 9.26 -5.20 3.80
N HIS A 33 9.62 -4.51 2.73
CA HIS A 33 10.13 -3.15 2.76
C HIS A 33 9.12 -2.25 2.05
N PHE A 34 8.77 -1.12 2.66
CA PHE A 34 7.71 -0.26 2.13
C PHE A 34 8.30 0.86 1.29
N ILE A 35 7.64 1.16 0.18
CA ILE A 35 7.82 2.40 -0.55
C ILE A 35 6.59 3.26 -0.27
N LEU A 36 6.82 4.50 0.17
CA LEU A 36 5.75 5.42 0.56
C LEU A 36 5.92 6.76 -0.15
N LEU A 37 4.89 7.19 -0.88
CA LEU A 37 4.86 8.52 -1.48
C LEU A 37 4.42 9.55 -0.45
N ASP A 38 4.95 10.77 -0.51
CA ASP A 38 4.53 11.82 0.42
C ASP A 38 3.04 12.19 0.28
N LEU A 39 2.48 12.13 -0.94
CA LEU A 39 1.04 12.30 -1.18
C LEU A 39 0.19 11.26 -0.43
N VAL A 40 0.64 10.01 -0.39
CA VAL A 40 -0.04 8.93 0.37
C VAL A 40 0.10 9.16 1.87
N LEU A 41 1.26 9.64 2.32
CA LEU A 41 1.47 9.97 3.73
C LEU A 41 0.55 11.12 4.18
N GLU A 42 0.34 12.13 3.34
CA GLU A 42 -0.61 13.22 3.58
C GLU A 42 -2.05 12.69 3.72
N GLU A 43 -2.49 11.83 2.80
CA GLU A 43 -3.81 11.17 2.87
C GLU A 43 -3.96 10.35 4.15
N LEU A 44 -2.96 9.53 4.49
CA LEU A 44 -2.95 8.75 5.73
C LEU A 44 -3.01 9.63 6.98
N GLY A 45 -2.31 10.77 6.98
CA GLY A 45 -2.36 11.75 8.07
C GLY A 45 -3.75 12.37 8.25
N GLN A 46 -4.45 12.66 7.14
CA GLN A 46 -5.83 13.14 7.17
C GLN A 46 -6.76 12.07 7.76
N ILE A 47 -6.68 10.83 7.27
CA ILE A 47 -7.50 9.71 7.76
C ILE A 47 -7.22 9.45 9.26
N GLU A 48 -5.97 9.47 9.71
CA GLU A 48 -5.60 9.30 11.12
C GLU A 48 -6.24 10.38 12.00
N SER A 49 -6.31 11.62 11.52
CA SER A 49 -6.85 12.75 12.27
C SER A 49 -8.37 12.65 12.52
N GLU A 50 -9.08 11.96 11.63
CA GLU A 50 -10.53 11.73 11.70
C GLU A 50 -10.88 10.47 12.49
N ARG A 51 -9.89 9.61 12.79
CA ARG A 51 -10.10 8.33 13.46
C ARG A 51 -10.23 8.46 14.98
N PRO A 52 -11.03 7.58 15.64
CA PRO A 52 -11.04 7.48 17.09
C PRO A 52 -9.66 7.10 17.66
N ARG A 53 -9.29 7.62 18.83
CA ARG A 53 -7.97 7.45 19.47
C ARG A 53 -7.47 5.98 19.59
N GLY A 54 -8.37 5.01 19.62
CA GLY A 54 -8.04 3.57 19.72
C GLY A 54 -7.87 2.84 18.38
N LYS A 55 -8.10 3.51 17.25
CA LYS A 55 -8.02 2.92 15.89
C LYS A 55 -6.95 3.61 15.04
N LYS A 56 -5.76 3.78 15.61
CA LYS A 56 -4.63 4.39 14.92
C LYS A 56 -4.13 3.53 13.77
N LEU A 57 -3.68 4.16 12.69
CA LEU A 57 -3.07 3.56 11.50
C LEU A 57 -1.61 3.16 11.72
N MET A 58 -1.07 3.29 12.94
CA MET A 58 0.31 2.91 13.23
C MET A 58 1.33 3.58 12.29
N LEU A 59 1.12 4.86 11.97
CA LEU A 59 1.96 5.60 11.00
C LEU A 59 3.45 5.59 11.38
N ASP A 60 3.78 5.59 12.67
CA ASP A 60 5.17 5.47 13.13
C ASP A 60 5.85 4.18 12.64
N LEU A 61 5.13 3.05 12.64
CA LEU A 61 5.63 1.77 12.14
C LEU A 61 5.83 1.82 10.63
N LEU A 62 4.86 2.37 9.91
CA LEU A 62 4.94 2.54 8.47
C LEU A 62 6.17 3.37 8.09
N LEU A 63 6.34 4.53 8.75
CA LEU A 63 7.46 5.44 8.52
C LEU A 63 8.81 4.77 8.80
N GLN A 64 8.95 4.05 9.92
CA GLN A 64 10.18 3.34 10.28
C GLN A 64 10.60 2.27 9.28
N ARG A 65 9.66 1.73 8.50
CA ARG A 65 9.89 0.64 7.54
C ARG A 65 9.74 1.07 6.09
N SER A 66 9.71 2.37 5.84
CA SER A 66 9.51 2.93 4.51
C SER A 66 10.73 3.65 3.97
N THR A 67 10.98 3.49 2.67
CA THR A 67 11.70 4.48 1.88
C THR A 67 10.69 5.48 1.34
N ARG A 68 10.88 6.76 1.67
CA ARG A 68 10.02 7.84 1.19
C ARG A 68 10.45 8.31 -0.19
N ILE A 69 9.48 8.56 -1.06
CA ILE A 69 9.68 9.12 -2.39
C ILE A 69 8.83 10.38 -2.51
N GLU A 70 9.52 11.51 -2.72
CA GLU A 70 8.89 12.74 -3.14
C GLU A 70 8.40 12.58 -4.59
N HIS A 71 7.13 12.85 -4.83
CA HIS A 71 6.55 12.86 -6.16
C HIS A 71 5.92 14.22 -6.42
N PRO A 72 6.13 14.85 -7.59
CA PRO A 72 5.43 16.08 -7.92
C PRO A 72 3.92 15.88 -7.80
N ALA A 73 3.23 16.86 -7.22
CA ALA A 73 1.80 16.81 -6.96
C ALA A 73 1.00 16.66 -8.27
N MET A 74 0.72 15.41 -8.60
CA MET A 74 -0.30 14.95 -9.54
C MET A 74 -1.15 13.92 -8.80
N HIS A 75 -2.36 13.71 -9.29
CA HIS A 75 -3.33 12.73 -8.77
C HIS A 75 -2.68 11.47 -8.19
N THR A 76 -2.93 11.14 -6.92
CA THR A 76 -2.23 10.08 -6.15
C THR A 76 -2.17 8.75 -6.90
N ASP A 77 -3.28 8.30 -7.50
CA ASP A 77 -3.32 7.07 -8.29
C ASP A 77 -2.33 7.05 -9.46
N ASN A 78 -2.16 8.18 -10.16
CA ASN A 78 -1.23 8.25 -11.29
C ASN A 78 0.21 8.13 -10.79
N ALA A 79 0.54 8.82 -9.69
CA ALA A 79 1.87 8.73 -9.07
C ALA A 79 2.17 7.30 -8.59
N LEU A 80 1.18 6.61 -8.00
CA LEU A 80 1.30 5.22 -7.58
C LEU A 80 1.59 4.30 -8.78
N LEU A 81 0.83 4.44 -9.88
CA LEU A 81 1.04 3.64 -11.08
C LEU A 81 2.40 3.92 -11.75
N GLU A 82 2.83 5.17 -11.81
CA GLU A 82 4.12 5.57 -12.37
C GLU A 82 5.30 4.99 -11.57
N VAL A 83 5.27 5.14 -10.24
CA VAL A 83 6.33 4.63 -9.36
C VAL A 83 6.35 3.11 -9.34
N ALA A 84 5.20 2.45 -9.24
CA ALA A 84 5.12 0.99 -9.26
C ALA A 84 5.66 0.39 -10.56
N SER A 85 5.31 1.01 -11.70
CA SER A 85 5.84 0.63 -13.01
C SER A 85 7.36 0.83 -13.10
N SER A 86 7.85 1.99 -12.66
CA SER A 86 9.27 2.34 -12.71
C SER A 86 10.14 1.42 -11.85
N LEU A 87 9.68 1.09 -10.65
CA LEU A 87 10.40 0.22 -9.72
C LEU A 87 10.12 -1.28 -9.92
N ASN A 88 9.12 -1.62 -10.75
CA ASN A 88 8.62 -2.97 -10.96
C ASN A 88 8.24 -3.68 -9.64
N ILE A 89 7.44 -2.99 -8.83
CA ILE A 89 6.98 -3.46 -7.52
C ILE A 89 5.45 -3.49 -7.46
N PRO A 90 4.85 -4.38 -6.65
CA PRO A 90 3.41 -4.42 -6.50
C PRO A 90 2.88 -3.26 -5.64
N ILE A 91 1.61 -2.89 -5.88
CA ILE A 91 0.88 -1.90 -5.07
C ILE A 91 -0.03 -2.61 -4.08
N LEU A 92 0.04 -2.25 -2.79
CA LEU A 92 -0.92 -2.67 -1.78
C LEU A 92 -2.16 -1.78 -1.85
N THR A 93 -3.27 -2.28 -2.38
CA THR A 93 -4.52 -1.51 -2.47
C THR A 93 -5.76 -2.41 -2.40
N VAL A 94 -6.87 -1.83 -1.97
CA VAL A 94 -8.21 -2.42 -2.08
C VAL A 94 -9.09 -1.69 -3.12
N ASP A 95 -8.61 -0.58 -3.67
CA ASP A 95 -9.36 0.25 -4.60
C ASP A 95 -9.61 -0.45 -5.94
N SER A 96 -10.85 -0.41 -6.40
CA SER A 96 -11.28 -1.13 -7.61
C SER A 96 -10.76 -0.50 -8.91
N GLN A 97 -10.63 0.83 -8.94
CA GLN A 97 -10.16 1.56 -10.11
C GLN A 97 -8.65 1.41 -10.27
N LEU A 98 -7.89 1.60 -9.18
CA LEU A 98 -6.44 1.42 -9.16
C LEU A 98 -6.03 -0.01 -9.49
N LYS A 99 -6.77 -1.02 -8.99
CA LYS A 99 -6.60 -2.44 -9.39
C LYS A 99 -6.74 -2.63 -10.89
N ARG A 100 -7.80 -2.09 -11.47
CA ARG A 100 -8.06 -2.20 -12.91
C ARG A 100 -6.94 -1.55 -13.72
N GLN A 101 -6.55 -0.32 -13.37
CA GLN A 101 -5.49 0.41 -14.07
C GLN A 101 -4.12 -0.29 -13.93
N SER A 102 -3.84 -0.87 -12.76
CA SER A 102 -2.62 -1.64 -12.51
C SER A 102 -2.56 -2.88 -13.41
N PHE A 103 -3.68 -3.61 -13.52
CA PHE A 103 -3.78 -4.75 -14.42
C PHE A 103 -3.54 -4.37 -15.89
N GLU A 104 -4.18 -3.29 -16.37
CA GLU A 104 -3.98 -2.75 -17.72
C GLU A 104 -2.51 -2.35 -18.00
N LYS A 105 -1.75 -2.00 -16.97
CA LYS A 105 -0.32 -1.64 -17.03
C LYS A 105 0.64 -2.78 -16.70
N GLY A 106 0.15 -3.98 -16.38
CA GLY A 106 0.98 -5.12 -15.99
C GLY A 106 1.62 -5.00 -14.60
N ILE A 107 1.08 -4.12 -13.75
CA ILE A 107 1.56 -3.89 -12.38
C ILE A 107 0.86 -4.89 -11.44
N GLY A 108 1.66 -5.56 -10.60
CA GLY A 108 1.13 -6.47 -9.58
C GLY A 108 0.37 -5.74 -8.48
N ILE A 109 -0.65 -6.38 -7.92
CA ILE A 109 -1.42 -5.85 -6.78
C ILE A 109 -1.37 -6.81 -5.61
N ILE A 110 -1.09 -6.28 -4.42
CA ILE A 110 -1.36 -6.95 -3.16
C ILE A 110 -2.73 -6.48 -2.67
N GLU A 111 -3.69 -7.39 -2.64
CA GLU A 111 -5.06 -7.10 -2.24
C GLU A 111 -5.37 -7.69 -0.86
N VAL A 112 -5.95 -6.86 0.00
CA VAL A 112 -6.51 -7.29 1.29
C VAL A 112 -7.95 -7.77 1.08
N LEU A 113 -8.21 -9.03 1.40
CA LEU A 113 -9.53 -9.66 1.29
C LEU A 113 -10.20 -9.76 2.68
N HIS A 114 -11.53 -9.88 2.66
CA HIS A 114 -12.30 -10.19 3.86
C HIS A 114 -11.83 -11.51 4.49
N GLY A 115 -11.83 -11.58 5.83
CA GLY A 115 -11.45 -12.79 6.57
C GLY A 115 -9.96 -12.95 6.83
N LYS A 116 -9.21 -11.84 6.92
CA LYS A 116 -7.76 -11.81 7.19
C LYS A 116 -6.90 -12.55 6.13
N ASN A 117 -7.29 -12.44 4.86
CA ASN A 117 -6.51 -12.99 3.75
C ASN A 117 -5.87 -11.87 2.93
N ILE A 118 -4.65 -12.09 2.45
CA ILE A 118 -3.97 -11.22 1.48
C ILE A 118 -3.57 -12.09 0.30
N ARG A 119 -3.65 -11.54 -0.91
CA ARG A 119 -3.16 -12.21 -2.11
C ARG A 119 -2.37 -11.26 -3.00
N LEU A 120 -1.44 -11.82 -3.76
CA LEU A 120 -0.82 -11.15 -4.90
C LEU A 120 -1.56 -11.52 -6.18
N ILE A 121 -1.96 -10.50 -6.92
CA ILE A 121 -2.53 -10.60 -8.25
C ILE A 121 -1.49 -10.07 -9.23
N ASN A 122 -0.95 -10.94 -10.06
CA ASN A 122 -0.04 -10.57 -11.13
C ASN A 122 -0.71 -10.81 -12.48
N ASN A 123 -0.39 -9.98 -13.46
CA ASN A 123 -0.74 -10.22 -14.85
C ASN A 123 0.33 -11.19 -15.43
N LEU A 124 0.15 -12.50 -15.20
CA LEU A 124 0.95 -13.57 -15.81
C LEU A 124 0.35 -14.00 -17.13
#